data_AF-A0A351J795-F1
#
_entry.id   AF-A0A351J795-F1
#
_cell.length_a   1.000
_cell.length_b   1.000
_cell.length_c   1.000
_cell.angle_alpha   90.00
_cell.angle_beta   90.00
_cell.angle_gamma   90.00
#
_symmetry.space_group_name_H-M   'P 1'
#
loop_
_entity.id
_entity.type
_entity.pdbx_description
1 polymer ?
#
loop_
_entity_poly.entity_id
_entity_poly.type
_entity_poly.pdbx_seq_one_letter_code
_entity_poly.pdbx_strand_id
1 'polypeptide(L)'
;MTSTIRIRLEKPQDYHAVEELTRKAFWGCMNQPTCDGEHLLVHKLRNLPSFVPELDFVAEVDGQLAGHIIYSIAGVITPDDREIEVLNFGPISVLPEYKRSGIGTALMRHSVLEAQKLGYRAIIFYGHPDYYPRFGFNRASSFGITSENGKSFDALMAMPLYDGALDGVSGRYIYDKVYDTDPQEVDEFDQTFPPKEPVVLPPIKLLTERLPENAKRAMNAHKIAYVSQLQSYSGVEILSWEGIGEQNMVQINHILKELGQPEKLLPTSHILQLAQMGVRLPVVQKIRQKAGIAVHRVESGGAHYVLKVLENPEDRREIANYEMLAALGIPTLPMLKHTACALLLPDVEHSSEYRLGCEADLSDPKVATAIAKWYRKLHGKGRAYLGQNGLAASPELPASPELYDETDKITLSNLDMVARITDTPDNALWSAIRARFDEIRHKIADLPRTLTYNDFYWTNLVVAKDQSSAMMLDFNLLGKGSAYGDQRNVISSLSAEAADAFLREYGVGEDSASEEEKAADAFLSPLVTLVTACESQSFPGWAEQSLMELEEGAILESLNRWLDSSRRPS
;
A
#
# COMPACT_ATOMS: atom_id res chain seq x y z
N MET A 1 25.92 -13.13 -19.72
CA MET A 1 25.23 -12.92 -21.02
C MET A 1 23.76 -13.17 -20.77
N THR A 2 22.88 -12.21 -21.03
CA THR A 2 21.44 -12.41 -20.91
C THR A 2 20.98 -13.24 -22.10
N SER A 3 20.67 -14.53 -21.89
CA SER A 3 20.08 -15.36 -22.94
C SER A 3 18.77 -14.72 -23.41
N THR A 4 18.56 -14.67 -24.72
CA THR A 4 17.40 -14.02 -25.31
C THR A 4 16.21 -14.98 -25.26
N ILE A 5 15.13 -14.58 -24.59
CA ILE A 5 13.88 -15.36 -24.55
C ILE A 5 13.06 -15.04 -25.80
N ARG A 6 12.76 -16.05 -26.62
CA ARG A 6 11.86 -15.93 -27.78
C ARG A 6 10.53 -16.58 -27.45
N ILE A 7 9.44 -15.85 -27.58
CA ILE A 7 8.07 -16.39 -27.42
C ILE A 7 7.44 -16.53 -28.81
N ARG A 8 6.76 -17.65 -29.04
CA ARG A 8 6.00 -17.94 -30.27
C ARG A 8 4.83 -18.86 -29.96
N LEU A 9 3.87 -18.94 -30.87
CA LEU A 9 2.82 -19.95 -30.79
C LEU A 9 3.42 -21.36 -30.82
N GLU A 10 2.80 -22.27 -30.05
CA GLU A 10 3.05 -23.70 -30.13
C GLU A 10 2.65 -24.24 -31.51
N LYS A 11 3.34 -25.28 -31.97
CA LYS A 11 3.00 -26.01 -33.19
C LYS A 11 2.86 -27.49 -32.88
N PRO A 12 2.17 -28.28 -33.75
CA PRO A 12 2.03 -29.72 -33.54
C PRO A 12 3.35 -30.49 -33.36
N GLN A 13 4.46 -29.99 -33.90
CA GLN A 13 5.79 -30.60 -33.70
C GLN A 13 6.34 -30.41 -32.29
N ASP A 14 5.83 -29.44 -31.52
CA ASP A 14 6.26 -29.15 -30.16
C ASP A 14 5.51 -29.99 -29.11
N TYR A 15 4.33 -30.54 -29.43
CA TYR A 15 3.38 -31.09 -28.46
C TYR A 15 3.99 -32.08 -27.47
N HIS A 16 4.67 -33.10 -27.96
CA HIS A 16 5.31 -34.11 -27.09
C HIS A 16 6.43 -33.51 -26.23
N ALA A 17 7.21 -32.57 -26.78
CA ALA A 17 8.27 -31.90 -26.03
C ALA A 17 7.69 -31.00 -24.92
N VAL A 18 6.55 -30.37 -25.18
CA VAL A 18 5.82 -29.57 -24.19
C VAL A 18 5.16 -30.45 -23.13
N GLU A 19 4.60 -31.59 -23.48
CA GLU A 19 4.09 -32.58 -22.52
C GLU A 19 5.21 -33.05 -21.57
N GLU A 20 6.38 -33.40 -22.12
CA GLU A 20 7.56 -33.79 -21.33
C GLU A 20 8.07 -32.64 -20.44
N LEU A 21 8.09 -31.41 -20.96
CA LEU A 21 8.46 -30.21 -20.22
C LEU A 21 7.49 -29.96 -19.06
N THR A 22 6.19 -30.09 -19.30
CA THR A 22 5.13 -29.93 -18.30
C THR A 22 5.30 -30.95 -17.20
N ARG A 23 5.50 -32.23 -17.58
CA ARG A 23 5.78 -33.32 -16.65
C ARG A 23 6.99 -33.01 -15.76
N LYS A 24 8.08 -32.49 -16.33
CA LYS A 24 9.29 -32.10 -15.57
C LYS A 24 9.03 -30.92 -14.63
N ALA A 25 8.23 -29.94 -15.04
CA ALA A 25 7.94 -28.75 -14.26
C ALA A 25 7.09 -29.05 -13.01
N PHE A 26 6.12 -29.96 -13.15
CA PHE A 26 5.17 -30.36 -12.11
C PHE A 26 5.57 -31.63 -11.33
N TRP A 27 6.70 -32.25 -11.65
CA TRP A 27 7.21 -33.41 -10.91
C TRP A 27 7.50 -33.06 -9.45
N GLY A 28 6.75 -33.64 -8.51
CA GLY A 28 6.95 -33.38 -7.08
C GLY A 28 6.28 -32.10 -6.56
N CYS A 29 5.22 -31.65 -7.22
CA CYS A 29 4.51 -30.42 -6.87
C CYS A 29 3.38 -30.68 -5.85
N MET A 30 3.07 -29.67 -5.03
CA MET A 30 1.97 -29.69 -4.07
C MET A 30 1.99 -30.92 -3.13
N ASN A 31 1.10 -31.89 -3.31
CA ASN A 31 1.02 -33.12 -2.50
C ASN A 31 1.36 -34.39 -3.30
N GLN A 32 1.82 -34.26 -4.55
CA GLN A 32 2.13 -35.40 -5.41
C GLN A 32 3.65 -35.59 -5.52
N PRO A 33 4.18 -36.79 -5.26
CA PRO A 33 5.61 -37.08 -5.42
C PRO A 33 6.03 -37.24 -6.89
N THR A 34 5.07 -37.37 -7.81
CA THR A 34 5.22 -37.41 -9.27
C THR A 34 4.55 -36.19 -9.91
N CYS A 35 4.31 -36.18 -11.23
CA CYS A 35 3.43 -35.18 -11.84
C CYS A 35 1.96 -35.50 -11.54
N ASP A 36 1.18 -34.47 -11.24
CA ASP A 36 -0.23 -34.49 -10.83
C ASP A 36 -1.22 -34.57 -12.00
N GLY A 37 -0.76 -34.86 -13.22
CA GLY A 37 -1.61 -34.99 -14.42
C GLY A 37 -1.60 -33.79 -15.36
N GLU A 38 -0.89 -32.70 -15.02
CA GLU A 38 -0.81 -31.48 -15.84
C GLU A 38 -0.32 -31.74 -17.27
N HIS A 39 0.55 -32.73 -17.47
CA HIS A 39 1.02 -33.12 -18.82
C HIS A 39 -0.05 -33.85 -19.65
N LEU A 40 -0.92 -34.66 -19.01
CA LEU A 40 -2.09 -35.25 -19.67
C LEU A 40 -3.15 -34.18 -19.98
N LEU A 41 -3.35 -33.22 -19.08
CA LEU A 41 -4.24 -32.07 -19.30
C LEU A 41 -3.84 -31.32 -20.57
N VAL A 42 -2.56 -30.96 -20.72
CA VAL A 42 -2.04 -30.29 -21.93
C VAL A 42 -2.30 -31.14 -23.19
N HIS A 43 -2.07 -32.45 -23.13
CA HIS A 43 -2.34 -33.37 -24.23
C HIS A 43 -3.81 -33.34 -24.69
N LYS A 44 -4.74 -33.43 -23.73
CA LYS A 44 -6.18 -33.47 -24.00
C LYS A 44 -6.73 -32.13 -24.46
N LEU A 45 -6.29 -31.05 -23.81
CA LEU A 45 -6.90 -29.74 -23.96
C LEU A 45 -6.91 -29.31 -25.44
N ARG A 46 -5.82 -29.55 -26.17
CA ARG A 46 -5.68 -29.20 -27.60
C ARG A 46 -6.76 -29.77 -28.53
N ASN A 47 -7.46 -30.82 -28.09
CA ASN A 47 -8.51 -31.48 -28.86
C ASN A 47 -9.93 -31.03 -28.47
N LEU A 48 -10.06 -30.09 -27.52
CA LEU A 48 -11.34 -29.62 -27.02
C LEU A 48 -11.78 -28.31 -27.68
N PRO A 49 -13.08 -28.08 -27.86
CA PRO A 49 -13.60 -26.80 -28.36
C PRO A 49 -13.25 -25.60 -27.47
N SER A 50 -12.99 -25.85 -26.19
CA SER A 50 -12.59 -24.83 -25.22
C SER A 50 -11.14 -24.37 -25.41
N PHE A 51 -10.30 -25.07 -26.16
CA PHE A 51 -8.91 -24.67 -26.38
C PHE A 51 -8.80 -23.34 -27.15
N VAL A 52 -7.89 -22.47 -26.71
CA VAL A 52 -7.61 -21.17 -27.34
C VAL A 52 -6.24 -21.21 -28.04
N PRO A 53 -6.16 -21.65 -29.31
CA PRO A 53 -4.89 -21.80 -30.02
C PRO A 53 -4.13 -20.48 -30.22
N GLU A 54 -4.83 -19.35 -30.25
CA GLU A 54 -4.23 -18.00 -30.35
C GLU A 54 -3.45 -17.59 -29.10
N LEU A 55 -3.64 -18.30 -27.98
CA LEU A 55 -2.98 -18.04 -26.70
C LEU A 55 -2.09 -19.20 -26.22
N ASP A 56 -1.81 -20.17 -27.10
CA ASP A 56 -0.94 -21.30 -26.80
C ASP A 56 0.51 -20.98 -27.18
N PHE A 57 1.32 -20.62 -26.19
CA PHE A 57 2.66 -20.10 -26.41
C PHE A 57 3.74 -20.97 -25.81
N VAL A 58 4.86 -21.10 -26.54
CA VAL A 58 6.12 -21.65 -26.04
C VAL A 58 7.18 -20.55 -25.92
N ALA A 59 8.07 -20.72 -24.94
CA ALA A 59 9.27 -19.91 -24.77
C ALA A 59 10.51 -20.74 -25.10
N GLU A 60 11.35 -20.19 -25.95
CA GLU A 60 12.66 -20.74 -26.32
C GLU A 60 13.78 -19.89 -25.74
N VAL A 61 14.82 -20.56 -25.22
CA VAL A 61 16.08 -19.95 -24.80
C VAL A 61 17.20 -20.62 -25.59
N ASP A 62 17.97 -19.81 -26.33
CA ASP A 62 19.07 -20.30 -27.17
C ASP A 62 18.64 -21.44 -28.13
N GLY A 63 17.40 -21.37 -28.63
CA GLY A 63 16.80 -22.35 -29.53
C GLY A 63 16.22 -23.60 -28.87
N GLN A 64 16.23 -23.70 -27.54
CA GLN A 64 15.67 -24.82 -26.79
C GLN A 64 14.35 -24.42 -26.11
N LEU A 65 13.34 -25.28 -26.18
CA LEU A 65 12.10 -25.10 -25.43
C LEU A 65 12.38 -25.09 -23.93
N ALA A 66 11.93 -24.04 -23.26
CA ALA A 66 12.22 -23.79 -21.85
C ALA A 66 10.97 -23.49 -21.02
N GLY A 67 9.85 -23.14 -21.66
CA GLY A 67 8.55 -23.06 -21.00
C GLY A 67 7.39 -23.02 -21.99
N HIS A 68 6.17 -23.12 -21.47
CA HIS A 68 4.94 -22.91 -22.23
C HIS A 68 3.81 -22.37 -21.34
N ILE A 69 2.76 -21.84 -21.96
CA ILE A 69 1.49 -21.49 -21.33
C ILE A 69 0.35 -21.82 -22.29
N ILE A 70 -0.71 -22.45 -21.76
CA ILE A 70 -1.88 -22.87 -22.52
C ILE A 70 -3.17 -22.28 -21.91
N TYR A 71 -4.17 -22.02 -22.76
CA TYR A 71 -5.42 -21.37 -22.40
C TYR A 71 -6.65 -22.17 -22.86
N SER A 72 -7.73 -22.01 -22.11
CA SER A 72 -9.06 -22.51 -22.45
C SER A 72 -10.15 -21.46 -22.17
N ILE A 73 -11.27 -21.60 -22.85
CA ILE A 73 -12.50 -20.87 -22.57
C ILE A 73 -13.14 -21.46 -21.31
N ALA A 74 -13.60 -20.56 -20.44
CA ALA A 74 -14.32 -20.86 -19.23
C ALA A 74 -15.50 -19.87 -19.08
N GLY A 75 -16.32 -20.08 -18.06
CA GLY A 75 -17.55 -19.32 -17.86
C GLY A 75 -17.73 -18.81 -16.44
N VAL A 76 -18.41 -17.68 -16.29
CA VAL A 76 -19.05 -17.28 -15.04
C VAL A 76 -20.55 -17.37 -15.23
N ILE A 77 -21.19 -18.29 -14.51
CA ILE A 77 -22.65 -18.42 -14.49
C ILE A 77 -23.22 -17.43 -13.50
N THR A 78 -23.91 -16.41 -14.01
CA THR A 78 -24.53 -15.36 -13.21
C THR A 78 -25.79 -15.84 -12.49
N PRO A 79 -26.30 -15.10 -11.49
CA PRO A 79 -27.54 -15.46 -10.79
C PRO A 79 -28.80 -15.56 -11.69
N ASP A 80 -28.77 -14.92 -12.86
CA ASP A 80 -29.82 -14.99 -13.89
C ASP A 80 -29.50 -16.00 -15.01
N ASP A 81 -28.65 -16.99 -14.72
CA ASP A 81 -28.27 -18.11 -15.59
C ASP A 81 -27.66 -17.70 -16.94
N ARG A 82 -27.08 -16.50 -17.03
CA ARG A 82 -26.25 -16.12 -18.19
C ARG A 82 -24.83 -16.61 -17.99
N GLU A 83 -24.25 -17.13 -19.06
CA GLU A 83 -22.84 -17.48 -19.09
C GLU A 83 -22.04 -16.30 -19.64
N ILE A 84 -21.11 -15.80 -18.82
CA ILE A 84 -20.15 -14.77 -19.23
C ILE A 84 -18.84 -15.47 -19.56
N GLU A 85 -18.45 -15.39 -20.83
CA GLU A 85 -17.19 -15.96 -21.32
C GLU A 85 -15.99 -15.27 -20.67
N VAL A 86 -15.07 -16.09 -20.17
CA VAL A 86 -13.78 -15.70 -19.61
C VAL A 86 -12.70 -16.70 -20.04
N LEU A 87 -11.44 -16.36 -19.83
CA LEU A 87 -10.33 -17.28 -20.04
C LEU A 87 -9.98 -18.02 -18.75
N ASN A 88 -9.62 -19.28 -18.89
CA ASN A 88 -8.81 -20.01 -17.93
C ASN A 88 -7.43 -20.23 -18.54
N PHE A 89 -6.37 -20.14 -17.73
CA PHE A 89 -5.05 -20.57 -18.17
C PHE A 89 -4.56 -21.66 -17.26
N GLY A 90 -3.79 -22.58 -17.83
CA GLY A 90 -3.18 -23.62 -17.05
C GLY A 90 -2.99 -24.90 -17.86
N PRO A 91 -1.81 -25.52 -17.76
CA PRO A 91 -0.67 -25.04 -16.96
C PRO A 91 0.11 -23.88 -17.61
N ILE A 92 0.86 -23.17 -16.76
CA ILE A 92 2.11 -22.50 -17.17
C ILE A 92 3.28 -23.33 -16.64
N SER A 93 4.20 -23.73 -17.51
CA SER A 93 5.35 -24.54 -17.11
C SER A 93 6.66 -23.92 -17.54
N VAL A 94 7.66 -24.05 -16.68
CA VAL A 94 9.05 -23.70 -16.97
C VAL A 94 9.91 -24.87 -16.53
N LEU A 95 10.83 -25.28 -17.38
CA LEU A 95 11.81 -26.32 -17.07
C LEU A 95 12.54 -26.01 -15.75
N PRO A 96 12.76 -27.00 -14.87
CA PRO A 96 13.42 -26.80 -13.57
C PRO A 96 14.78 -26.08 -13.67
N GLU A 97 15.56 -26.36 -14.71
CA GLU A 97 16.89 -25.78 -14.96
C GLU A 97 16.82 -24.28 -15.28
N TYR A 98 15.66 -23.82 -15.74
CA TYR A 98 15.39 -22.42 -16.07
C TYR A 98 14.50 -21.74 -15.02
N LYS A 99 14.27 -22.34 -13.85
CA LYS A 99 13.52 -21.67 -12.77
C LYS A 99 14.23 -20.37 -12.36
N ARG A 100 13.43 -19.34 -12.06
CA ARG A 100 13.90 -17.99 -11.67
C ARG A 100 14.71 -17.24 -12.74
N SER A 101 14.67 -17.68 -14.00
CA SER A 101 15.31 -17.00 -15.16
C SER A 101 14.42 -15.94 -15.84
N GLY A 102 13.18 -15.74 -15.38
CA GLY A 102 12.23 -14.77 -15.96
C GLY A 102 11.32 -15.32 -17.05
N ILE A 103 11.47 -16.58 -17.48
CA ILE A 103 10.66 -17.19 -18.55
C ILE A 103 9.17 -17.19 -18.24
N GLY A 104 8.77 -17.68 -17.06
CA GLY A 104 7.35 -17.70 -16.67
C GLY A 104 6.74 -16.30 -16.60
N THR A 105 7.51 -15.31 -16.14
CA THR A 105 7.12 -13.90 -16.16
C THR A 105 6.94 -13.40 -17.60
N ALA A 106 7.84 -13.76 -18.52
CA ALA A 106 7.76 -13.36 -19.92
C ALA A 106 6.54 -13.99 -20.62
N LEU A 107 6.29 -15.28 -20.41
CA LEU A 107 5.11 -15.99 -20.92
C LEU A 107 3.81 -15.37 -20.41
N MET A 108 3.71 -15.15 -19.09
CA MET A 108 2.51 -14.54 -18.48
C MET A 108 2.28 -13.12 -19.00
N ARG A 109 3.30 -12.27 -19.06
CA ARG A 109 3.15 -10.91 -19.60
C ARG A 109 2.76 -10.92 -21.07
N HIS A 110 3.37 -11.77 -21.89
CA HIS A 110 3.07 -11.86 -23.32
C HIS A 110 1.62 -12.32 -23.56
N SER A 111 1.24 -13.46 -22.98
CA SER A 111 -0.10 -14.04 -23.14
C SER A 111 -1.21 -13.12 -22.65
N VAL A 112 -1.03 -12.42 -21.53
CA VAL A 112 -2.00 -11.44 -21.03
C VAL A 112 -2.19 -10.27 -22.01
N LEU A 113 -1.10 -9.76 -22.58
CA LEU A 113 -1.16 -8.69 -23.59
C LEU A 113 -1.85 -9.16 -24.88
N GLU A 114 -1.59 -10.39 -25.32
CA GLU A 114 -2.29 -10.95 -26.49
C GLU A 114 -3.77 -11.20 -26.20
N ALA A 115 -4.12 -11.71 -25.01
CA ALA A 115 -5.51 -11.88 -24.60
C ALA A 115 -6.29 -10.56 -24.57
N GLN A 116 -5.64 -9.47 -24.13
CA GLN A 116 -6.19 -8.12 -24.21
C GLN A 116 -6.46 -7.68 -25.64
N LYS A 117 -5.53 -7.93 -26.57
CA LYS A 117 -5.69 -7.57 -27.99
C LYS A 117 -6.81 -8.35 -28.66
N LEU A 118 -7.00 -9.61 -28.26
CA LEU A 118 -8.09 -10.48 -28.74
C LEU A 118 -9.46 -10.07 -28.17
N GLY A 119 -9.50 -9.15 -27.20
CA GLY A 119 -10.76 -8.63 -26.65
C GLY A 119 -11.39 -9.48 -25.56
N TYR A 120 -10.64 -10.46 -25.01
CA TYR A 120 -11.14 -11.26 -23.89
C TYR A 120 -11.40 -10.39 -22.66
N ARG A 121 -12.39 -10.81 -21.87
CA ARG A 121 -12.92 -10.02 -20.75
C ARG A 121 -12.04 -10.11 -19.50
N ALA A 122 -11.73 -11.34 -19.08
CA ALA A 122 -10.97 -11.61 -17.88
C ALA A 122 -10.27 -12.95 -17.99
N ILE A 123 -9.26 -13.15 -17.14
CA ILE A 123 -8.64 -14.44 -16.89
C ILE A 123 -9.01 -14.86 -15.46
N ILE A 124 -9.60 -16.04 -15.30
CA ILE A 124 -10.01 -16.63 -14.01
C ILE A 124 -9.52 -18.07 -13.96
N PHE A 125 -8.89 -18.47 -12.85
CA PHE A 125 -8.29 -19.80 -12.72
C PHE A 125 -7.96 -20.11 -11.25
N TYR A 126 -7.61 -21.36 -10.96
CA TYR A 126 -7.04 -21.75 -9.67
C TYR A 126 -5.51 -21.65 -9.71
N GLY A 127 -4.93 -20.83 -8.83
CA GLY A 127 -3.51 -20.55 -8.81
C GLY A 127 -2.97 -20.26 -7.41
N HIS A 128 -1.64 -20.10 -7.34
CA HIS A 128 -0.95 -19.76 -6.10
C HIS A 128 -1.27 -18.31 -5.68
N PRO A 129 -2.02 -18.08 -4.58
CA PRO A 129 -2.58 -16.79 -4.22
C PRO A 129 -1.53 -15.74 -3.85
N ASP A 130 -0.32 -16.16 -3.49
CA ASP A 130 0.80 -15.25 -3.18
C ASP A 130 1.81 -15.09 -4.33
N TYR A 131 1.58 -15.74 -5.48
CA TYR A 131 2.47 -15.66 -6.64
C TYR A 131 1.87 -14.77 -7.74
N TYR A 132 0.65 -15.09 -8.17
CA TYR A 132 0.02 -14.39 -9.29
C TYR A 132 -0.40 -12.93 -9.04
N PRO A 133 -0.56 -12.40 -7.81
CA PRO A 133 -0.83 -10.97 -7.61
C PRO A 133 0.25 -10.06 -8.19
N ARG A 134 1.46 -10.56 -8.40
CA ARG A 134 2.54 -9.79 -9.06
C ARG A 134 2.26 -9.41 -10.51
N PHE A 135 1.31 -10.09 -11.15
CA PHE A 135 0.84 -9.76 -12.49
C PHE A 135 -0.47 -8.94 -12.48
N GLY A 136 -1.05 -8.69 -11.30
CA GLY A 136 -2.33 -7.99 -11.14
C GLY A 136 -3.54 -8.90 -10.92
N PHE A 137 -3.35 -10.20 -10.70
CA PHE A 137 -4.45 -11.10 -10.31
C PHE A 137 -4.88 -10.83 -8.86
N ASN A 138 -6.17 -10.68 -8.66
CA ASN A 138 -6.77 -10.57 -7.33
C ASN A 138 -7.61 -11.82 -7.04
N ARG A 139 -8.05 -12.01 -5.79
CA ARG A 139 -9.02 -13.06 -5.45
C ARG A 139 -10.31 -12.83 -6.24
N ALA A 140 -10.85 -13.89 -6.84
CA ALA A 140 -12.11 -13.82 -7.59
C ALA A 140 -13.29 -13.37 -6.71
N SER A 141 -13.25 -13.66 -5.41
CA SER A 141 -14.24 -13.21 -4.43
C SER A 141 -14.35 -11.68 -4.34
N SER A 142 -13.29 -10.93 -4.68
CA SER A 142 -13.32 -9.46 -4.76
C SER A 142 -14.25 -8.94 -5.86
N PHE A 143 -14.61 -9.80 -6.82
CA PHE A 143 -15.54 -9.53 -7.90
C PHE A 143 -16.89 -10.25 -7.70
N GLY A 144 -17.13 -10.86 -6.53
CA GLY A 144 -18.33 -11.67 -6.29
C GLY A 144 -18.37 -12.97 -7.10
N ILE A 145 -17.21 -13.49 -7.50
CA ILE A 145 -17.08 -14.75 -8.24
C ILE A 145 -16.63 -15.85 -7.27
N THR A 146 -17.36 -16.95 -7.25
CA THR A 146 -17.11 -18.13 -6.41
C THR A 146 -16.72 -19.34 -7.26
N SER A 147 -16.31 -20.43 -6.64
CA SER A 147 -16.26 -21.74 -7.30
C SER A 147 -17.64 -22.22 -7.74
N GLU A 148 -17.67 -23.31 -8.52
CA GLU A 148 -18.90 -23.96 -8.98
C GLU A 148 -19.86 -24.32 -7.84
N ASN A 149 -19.33 -24.68 -6.67
CA ASN A 149 -20.09 -25.03 -5.47
C ASN A 149 -20.39 -23.84 -4.53
N GLY A 150 -20.17 -22.60 -4.98
CA GLY A 150 -20.50 -21.39 -4.22
C GLY A 150 -19.50 -21.02 -3.12
N LYS A 151 -18.34 -21.68 -3.06
CA LYS A 151 -17.29 -21.39 -2.07
C LYS A 151 -16.31 -20.36 -2.60
N SER A 152 -15.70 -19.60 -1.69
CA SER A 152 -14.62 -18.69 -2.00
C SER A 152 -13.30 -19.27 -1.52
N PHE A 153 -12.29 -19.21 -2.37
CA PHE A 153 -10.93 -19.63 -2.05
C PHE A 153 -9.98 -18.53 -2.51
N ASP A 154 -8.94 -18.26 -1.73
CA ASP A 154 -7.90 -17.31 -2.12
C ASP A 154 -7.19 -17.74 -3.41
N ALA A 155 -7.06 -19.06 -3.60
CA ALA A 155 -6.49 -19.66 -4.80
C ALA A 155 -7.36 -19.49 -6.05
N LEU A 156 -8.67 -19.18 -5.93
CA LEU A 156 -9.47 -18.81 -7.10
C LEU A 156 -9.20 -17.34 -7.42
N MET A 157 -8.48 -17.10 -8.50
CA MET A 157 -7.96 -15.79 -8.85
C MET A 157 -8.61 -15.26 -10.13
N ALA A 158 -8.74 -13.94 -10.23
CA ALA A 158 -9.30 -13.25 -11.38
C ALA A 158 -8.48 -12.00 -11.73
N MET A 159 -8.35 -11.72 -13.02
CA MET A 159 -7.81 -10.48 -13.56
C MET A 159 -8.71 -9.97 -14.69
N PRO A 160 -9.44 -8.86 -14.49
CA PRO A 160 -10.05 -8.11 -15.58
C PRO A 160 -8.99 -7.72 -16.61
N LEU A 161 -9.25 -7.88 -17.91
CA LEU A 161 -8.27 -7.54 -18.95
C LEU A 161 -8.35 -6.08 -19.41
N TYR A 162 -9.44 -5.39 -19.09
CA TYR A 162 -9.61 -3.94 -19.26
C TYR A 162 -10.39 -3.37 -18.08
N ASP A 163 -10.42 -2.04 -17.96
CA ASP A 163 -11.14 -1.38 -16.86
C ASP A 163 -12.64 -1.59 -17.02
N GLY A 164 -13.30 -1.96 -15.92
CA GLY A 164 -14.72 -2.32 -15.91
C GLY A 164 -15.06 -3.68 -16.52
N ALA A 165 -14.07 -4.50 -16.90
CA ALA A 165 -14.36 -5.78 -17.55
C ALA A 165 -15.17 -6.73 -16.67
N LEU A 166 -15.12 -6.64 -15.34
CA LEU A 166 -15.96 -7.47 -14.46
C LEU A 166 -17.07 -6.67 -13.75
N ASP A 167 -17.35 -5.44 -14.19
CA ASP A 167 -18.42 -4.64 -13.58
C ASP A 167 -19.78 -5.31 -13.80
N GLY A 168 -20.51 -5.51 -12.71
CA GLY A 168 -21.80 -6.21 -12.71
C GLY A 168 -21.71 -7.71 -13.00
N VAL A 169 -20.51 -8.30 -13.08
CA VAL A 169 -20.31 -9.74 -13.25
C VAL A 169 -20.07 -10.36 -11.88
N SER A 170 -21.00 -11.19 -11.43
CA SER A 170 -20.86 -12.03 -10.24
C SER A 170 -21.49 -13.39 -10.53
N GLY A 171 -21.07 -14.43 -9.81
CA GLY A 171 -21.58 -15.77 -10.06
C GLY A 171 -20.58 -16.89 -9.80
N ARG A 172 -20.87 -18.05 -10.39
CA ARG A 172 -20.09 -19.27 -10.20
C ARG A 172 -19.16 -19.48 -11.37
N TYR A 173 -17.86 -19.57 -11.09
CA TYR A 173 -16.85 -19.94 -12.07
C TYR A 173 -16.99 -21.42 -12.44
N ILE A 174 -17.08 -21.69 -13.73
CA ILE A 174 -17.11 -23.02 -14.33
C ILE A 174 -15.98 -23.14 -15.36
N TYR A 175 -15.39 -24.32 -15.42
CA TYR A 175 -14.30 -24.64 -16.34
C TYR A 175 -14.52 -26.05 -16.91
N ASP A 176 -13.79 -26.38 -17.97
CA ASP A 176 -13.91 -27.67 -18.64
C ASP A 176 -13.51 -28.83 -17.71
N LYS A 177 -14.23 -29.95 -17.77
CA LYS A 177 -13.94 -31.13 -16.93
C LYS A 177 -12.60 -31.79 -17.23
N VAL A 178 -11.93 -31.42 -18.31
CA VAL A 178 -10.57 -31.87 -18.61
C VAL A 178 -9.57 -31.57 -17.48
N TYR A 179 -9.84 -30.54 -16.67
CA TYR A 179 -9.04 -30.18 -15.49
C TYR A 179 -9.26 -31.14 -14.30
N ASP A 180 -10.28 -32.00 -14.35
CA ASP A 180 -10.52 -33.07 -13.37
C ASP A 180 -9.90 -34.38 -13.89
N THR A 181 -8.57 -34.54 -13.76
CA THR A 181 -7.84 -35.70 -14.29
C THR A 181 -8.10 -36.99 -13.49
N ASP A 182 -8.31 -38.11 -14.20
CA ASP A 182 -8.37 -39.45 -13.60
C ASP A 182 -6.94 -39.98 -13.31
N PRO A 183 -6.59 -40.32 -12.06
CA PRO A 183 -5.28 -40.87 -11.72
C PRO A 183 -4.87 -42.08 -12.55
N GLN A 184 -5.81 -42.97 -12.92
CA GLN A 184 -5.47 -44.14 -13.72
C GLN A 184 -4.99 -43.73 -15.11
N GLU A 185 -5.68 -42.77 -15.73
CA GLU A 185 -5.32 -42.29 -17.05
C GLU A 185 -4.00 -41.49 -17.03
N VAL A 186 -3.75 -40.76 -15.95
CA VAL A 186 -2.45 -40.12 -15.72
C VAL A 186 -1.34 -41.16 -15.67
N ASP A 187 -1.51 -42.26 -14.92
CA ASP A 187 -0.53 -43.34 -14.83
C ASP A 187 -0.31 -44.05 -16.17
N GLU A 188 -1.37 -44.26 -16.95
CA GLU A 188 -1.29 -44.86 -18.29
C GLU A 188 -0.57 -43.93 -19.29
N PHE A 189 -0.84 -42.62 -19.24
CA PHE A 189 -0.16 -41.63 -20.08
C PHE A 189 1.30 -41.42 -19.65
N ASP A 190 1.61 -41.40 -18.35
CA ASP A 190 2.99 -41.23 -17.86
C ASP A 190 3.94 -42.32 -18.37
N GLN A 191 3.43 -43.53 -18.62
CA GLN A 191 4.18 -44.66 -19.19
C GLN A 191 4.72 -44.39 -20.61
N THR A 192 4.19 -43.39 -21.33
CA THR A 192 4.74 -43.00 -22.64
C THR A 192 6.02 -42.17 -22.52
N PHE A 193 6.37 -41.71 -21.32
CA PHE A 193 7.56 -40.91 -21.05
C PHE A 193 8.68 -41.75 -20.39
N PRO A 194 9.93 -41.28 -20.43
CA PRO A 194 11.02 -41.93 -19.69
C PRO A 194 10.69 -42.07 -18.19
N PRO A 195 10.92 -43.27 -17.60
CA PRO A 195 10.72 -43.49 -16.17
C PRO A 195 11.47 -42.47 -15.32
N LYS A 196 10.85 -42.03 -14.23
CA LYS A 196 11.42 -41.05 -13.33
C LYS A 196 11.03 -41.42 -11.90
N GLU A 197 11.98 -41.34 -10.98
CA GLU A 197 11.74 -41.67 -9.57
C GLU A 197 10.88 -40.58 -8.90
N PRO A 198 9.88 -40.98 -8.08
CA PRO A 198 9.13 -40.04 -7.26
C PRO A 198 10.03 -39.28 -6.28
N VAL A 199 9.71 -38.02 -6.02
CA VAL A 199 10.46 -37.21 -5.05
C VAL A 199 9.98 -37.45 -3.62
N VAL A 200 10.86 -37.24 -2.65
CA VAL A 200 10.49 -37.19 -1.24
C VAL A 200 10.02 -35.78 -0.89
N LEU A 201 8.72 -35.63 -0.64
CA LEU A 201 8.13 -34.35 -0.28
C LEU A 201 8.50 -33.94 1.17
N PRO A 202 8.94 -32.68 1.41
CA PRO A 202 9.23 -32.19 2.75
C PRO A 202 7.97 -32.25 3.65
N PRO A 203 7.98 -33.01 4.75
CA PRO A 203 6.82 -33.11 5.62
C PRO A 203 6.62 -31.81 6.41
N ILE A 204 5.37 -31.46 6.69
CA ILE A 204 5.00 -30.21 7.38
C ILE A 204 5.68 -30.04 8.75
N LYS A 205 6.06 -31.16 9.39
CA LYS A 205 6.75 -31.17 10.70
C LYS A 205 8.07 -30.38 10.70
N LEU A 206 8.76 -30.30 9.55
CA LEU A 206 9.97 -29.49 9.40
C LEU A 206 9.71 -28.00 9.67
N LEU A 207 8.47 -27.56 9.46
CA LEU A 207 7.99 -26.22 9.79
C LEU A 207 7.37 -26.19 11.18
N THR A 208 6.42 -27.07 11.50
CA THR A 208 5.62 -26.96 12.73
C THR A 208 6.41 -27.25 14.01
N GLU A 209 7.47 -28.07 13.98
CA GLU A 209 8.35 -28.30 15.15
C GLU A 209 9.15 -27.07 15.56
N ARG A 210 9.25 -26.07 14.68
CA ARG A 210 10.01 -24.83 14.90
C ARG A 210 9.12 -23.64 15.26
N LEU A 211 7.80 -23.83 15.29
CA LEU A 211 6.82 -22.80 15.63
C LEU A 211 6.43 -22.86 17.12
N PRO A 212 5.98 -21.75 17.72
CA PRO A 212 5.39 -21.77 19.06
C PRO A 212 4.09 -22.57 19.08
N GLU A 213 3.69 -23.07 20.26
CA GLU A 213 2.60 -24.03 20.41
C GLU A 213 1.22 -23.52 19.97
N ASN A 214 0.95 -22.22 19.99
CA ASN A 214 -0.25 -21.63 19.39
C ASN A 214 -0.26 -21.81 17.87
N ALA A 215 0.82 -21.43 17.19
CA ALA A 215 0.93 -21.50 15.73
C ALA A 215 0.99 -22.94 15.22
N LYS A 216 1.65 -23.83 15.98
CA LYS A 216 1.67 -25.27 15.71
C LYS A 216 0.27 -25.90 15.78
N ARG A 217 -0.53 -25.56 16.80
CA ARG A 217 -1.92 -26.01 16.90
C ARG A 217 -2.76 -25.54 15.72
N ALA A 218 -2.62 -24.27 15.33
CA ALA A 218 -3.30 -23.72 14.15
C ALA A 218 -2.97 -24.55 12.90
N MET A 219 -1.68 -24.70 12.57
CA MET A 219 -1.23 -25.48 11.40
C MET A 219 -1.77 -26.92 11.38
N ASN A 220 -1.76 -27.61 12.53
CA ASN A 220 -2.23 -28.99 12.63
C ASN A 220 -3.76 -29.13 12.40
N ALA A 221 -4.55 -28.07 12.65
CA ALA A 221 -5.98 -28.09 12.41
C ALA A 221 -6.35 -28.17 10.91
N HIS A 222 -5.46 -27.71 10.02
CA HIS A 222 -5.71 -27.64 8.57
C HIS A 222 -5.31 -28.91 7.80
N LYS A 223 -4.95 -30.01 8.48
CA LYS A 223 -4.63 -31.32 7.87
C LYS A 223 -3.59 -31.26 6.74
N ILE A 224 -2.63 -30.35 6.86
CA ILE A 224 -1.51 -30.19 5.92
C ILE A 224 -0.49 -31.29 6.19
N ALA A 225 -0.07 -32.05 5.17
CA ALA A 225 0.91 -33.13 5.30
C ALA A 225 2.31 -32.69 4.87
N TYR A 226 2.39 -31.88 3.82
CA TYR A 226 3.64 -31.42 3.22
C TYR A 226 3.75 -29.90 3.21
N VAL A 227 4.97 -29.38 3.30
CA VAL A 227 5.22 -27.93 3.32
C VAL A 227 4.73 -27.25 2.03
N SER A 228 4.87 -27.92 0.89
CA SER A 228 4.40 -27.45 -0.43
C SER A 228 2.90 -27.22 -0.50
N GLN A 229 2.07 -27.89 0.30
CA GLN A 229 0.63 -27.63 0.34
C GLN A 229 0.27 -26.26 0.90
N LEU A 230 1.19 -25.61 1.64
CA LEU A 230 0.98 -24.23 2.06
C LEU A 230 0.79 -23.30 0.87
N GLN A 231 1.29 -23.64 -0.31
CA GLN A 231 1.12 -22.88 -1.55
C GLN A 231 -0.36 -22.65 -1.95
N SER A 232 -1.29 -23.49 -1.51
CA SER A 232 -2.73 -23.29 -1.73
C SER A 232 -3.35 -22.18 -0.87
N TYR A 233 -2.64 -21.74 0.17
CA TYR A 233 -3.12 -20.77 1.15
C TYR A 233 -2.36 -19.46 0.99
N SER A 234 -3.06 -18.33 1.04
CA SER A 234 -2.40 -17.03 1.04
C SER A 234 -1.83 -16.70 2.42
N GLY A 235 -0.86 -15.80 2.50
CA GLY A 235 -0.37 -15.29 3.78
C GLY A 235 -1.47 -14.60 4.60
N VAL A 236 -2.40 -13.92 3.93
CA VAL A 236 -3.56 -13.28 4.57
C VAL A 236 -4.51 -14.32 5.17
N GLU A 237 -4.74 -15.42 4.46
CA GLU A 237 -5.56 -16.53 4.96
C GLU A 237 -4.90 -17.19 6.18
N ILE A 238 -3.60 -17.48 6.10
CA ILE A 238 -2.85 -18.07 7.22
C ILE A 238 -2.86 -17.14 8.45
N LEU A 239 -2.78 -15.81 8.25
CA LEU A 239 -2.93 -14.81 9.32
C LEU A 239 -4.32 -14.78 9.96
N SER A 240 -5.35 -15.24 9.26
CA SER A 240 -6.71 -15.32 9.79
C SER A 240 -6.92 -16.56 10.67
N TRP A 241 -5.97 -17.51 10.67
CA TRP A 241 -6.07 -18.71 11.49
C TRP A 241 -5.85 -18.38 12.97
N GLU A 242 -6.72 -18.92 13.82
CA GLU A 242 -6.67 -18.69 15.26
C GLU A 242 -5.31 -19.10 15.82
N GLY A 243 -4.60 -18.14 16.43
CA GLY A 243 -3.27 -18.35 17.00
C GLY A 243 -2.09 -18.04 16.09
N ILE A 244 -2.31 -17.53 14.87
CA ILE A 244 -1.26 -17.00 14.00
C ILE A 244 -1.29 -15.47 14.01
N GLY A 245 -0.25 -14.85 14.58
CA GLY A 245 -0.01 -13.40 14.47
C GLY A 245 1.09 -13.05 13.46
N GLU A 246 1.35 -11.75 13.26
CA GLU A 246 2.38 -11.28 12.33
C GLU A 246 3.79 -11.79 12.67
N GLN A 247 4.15 -11.85 13.95
CA GLN A 247 5.43 -12.43 14.38
C GLN A 247 5.55 -13.91 14.00
N ASN A 248 4.45 -14.65 14.07
CA ASN A 248 4.44 -16.05 13.63
C ASN A 248 4.63 -16.14 12.11
N MET A 249 4.03 -15.23 11.33
CA MET A 249 4.24 -15.18 9.89
C MET A 249 5.67 -14.86 9.48
N VAL A 250 6.34 -13.95 10.19
CA VAL A 250 7.78 -13.69 9.97
C VAL A 250 8.59 -14.97 10.15
N GLN A 251 8.32 -15.72 11.21
CA GLN A 251 8.98 -17.00 11.47
C GLN A 251 8.64 -18.06 10.42
N ILE A 252 7.37 -18.19 10.03
CA ILE A 252 6.92 -19.09 8.95
C ILE A 252 7.67 -18.78 7.66
N ASN A 253 7.73 -17.51 7.24
CA ASN A 253 8.41 -17.10 6.02
C ASN A 253 9.92 -17.40 6.08
N HIS A 254 10.55 -17.16 7.23
CA HIS A 254 11.96 -17.52 7.42
C HIS A 254 12.19 -19.03 7.21
N ILE A 255 11.35 -19.88 7.79
CA ILE A 255 11.45 -21.34 7.64
C ILE A 255 11.15 -21.77 6.20
N LEU A 256 10.11 -21.22 5.55
CA LEU A 256 9.78 -21.51 4.16
C LEU A 256 10.96 -21.20 3.24
N LYS A 257 11.62 -20.07 3.44
CA LYS A 257 12.79 -19.66 2.67
C LYS A 257 13.95 -20.64 2.84
N GLU A 258 14.25 -21.10 4.05
CA GLU A 258 15.27 -22.11 4.31
C GLU A 258 14.94 -23.46 3.64
N LEU A 259 13.67 -23.82 3.58
CA LEU A 259 13.18 -25.03 2.91
C LEU A 259 13.07 -24.86 1.38
N GLY A 260 13.51 -23.72 0.83
CA GLY A 260 13.45 -23.43 -0.61
C GLY A 260 12.04 -23.15 -1.14
N GLN A 261 11.07 -22.92 -0.26
CA GLN A 261 9.68 -22.63 -0.57
C GLN A 261 9.44 -21.12 -0.72
N PRO A 262 8.43 -20.70 -1.51
CA PRO A 262 8.08 -19.29 -1.63
C PRO A 262 7.55 -18.72 -0.30
N GLU A 263 7.95 -17.48 0.00
CA GLU A 263 7.43 -16.73 1.13
C GLU A 263 5.96 -16.32 0.89
N LYS A 264 5.23 -16.15 1.98
CA LYS A 264 3.84 -15.68 2.02
C LYS A 264 3.79 -14.16 2.02
N LEU A 265 2.84 -13.60 1.28
CA LEU A 265 2.66 -12.15 1.22
C LEU A 265 1.88 -11.68 2.46
N LEU A 266 2.44 -10.67 3.14
CA LEU A 266 1.73 -9.95 4.20
C LEU A 266 0.70 -8.99 3.59
N PRO A 267 -0.36 -8.60 4.32
CA PRO A 267 -1.34 -7.64 3.85
C PRO A 267 -0.72 -6.35 3.31
N THR A 268 0.34 -5.84 3.93
CA THR A 268 1.07 -4.63 3.52
C THR A 268 2.03 -4.84 2.34
N SER A 269 2.06 -6.02 1.72
CA SER A 269 2.88 -6.25 0.54
C SER A 269 2.44 -5.38 -0.63
N HIS A 270 3.35 -4.57 -1.20
CA HIS A 270 3.08 -3.76 -2.40
C HIS A 270 2.47 -4.58 -3.54
N ILE A 271 2.81 -5.87 -3.64
CA ILE A 271 2.29 -6.80 -4.64
C ILE A 271 0.76 -6.98 -4.46
N LEU A 272 0.32 -7.27 -3.23
CA LEU A 272 -1.11 -7.43 -2.92
C LEU A 272 -1.85 -6.11 -3.09
N GLN A 273 -1.24 -5.00 -2.64
CA GLN A 273 -1.85 -3.67 -2.73
C GLN A 273 -2.13 -3.27 -4.18
N LEU A 274 -1.16 -3.49 -5.08
CA LEU A 274 -1.33 -3.22 -6.51
C LEU A 274 -2.38 -4.12 -7.16
N ALA A 275 -2.42 -5.41 -6.80
CA ALA A 275 -3.42 -6.34 -7.31
C ALA A 275 -4.84 -5.96 -6.85
N GLN A 276 -5.01 -5.57 -5.59
CA GLN A 276 -6.29 -5.09 -5.05
C GLN A 276 -6.76 -3.81 -5.73
N MET A 277 -5.83 -2.93 -6.09
CA MET A 277 -6.09 -1.74 -6.90
C MET A 277 -6.26 -2.05 -8.39
N GLY A 278 -6.22 -3.32 -8.81
CA GLY A 278 -6.40 -3.73 -10.21
C GLY A 278 -5.29 -3.22 -11.15
N VAL A 279 -4.08 -2.96 -10.64
CA VAL A 279 -2.94 -2.58 -11.47
C VAL A 279 -2.39 -3.82 -12.16
N ARG A 280 -2.52 -3.87 -13.49
CA ARG A 280 -2.15 -5.03 -14.33
C ARG A 280 -0.69 -4.98 -14.76
N LEU A 281 -0.03 -6.14 -14.75
CA LEU A 281 1.36 -6.31 -15.18
C LEU A 281 2.32 -5.22 -14.66
N PRO A 282 2.29 -4.85 -13.36
CA PRO A 282 3.09 -3.74 -12.86
C PRO A 282 4.60 -4.01 -13.03
N VAL A 283 5.35 -2.96 -13.28
CA VAL A 283 6.81 -2.91 -13.09
C VAL A 283 7.06 -1.98 -11.91
N VAL A 284 7.69 -2.49 -10.86
CA VAL A 284 7.78 -1.79 -9.57
C VAL A 284 9.24 -1.52 -9.23
N GLN A 285 9.53 -0.28 -8.86
CA GLN A 285 10.84 0.15 -8.36
C GLN A 285 10.65 0.79 -6.97
N LYS A 286 11.35 0.28 -5.96
CA LYS A 286 11.35 0.90 -4.62
C LYS A 286 12.08 2.24 -4.66
N ILE A 287 11.43 3.30 -4.18
CA ILE A 287 12.02 4.64 -4.01
C ILE A 287 12.62 4.76 -2.60
N ARG A 288 11.80 4.52 -1.56
CA ARG A 288 12.23 4.62 -0.15
C ARG A 288 11.47 3.63 0.74
N GLN A 289 12.07 3.26 1.86
CA GLN A 289 11.40 2.57 2.97
C GLN A 289 11.97 3.09 4.29
N LYS A 290 11.14 3.75 5.10
CA LYS A 290 11.55 4.37 6.37
C LYS A 290 10.37 4.36 7.34
N ALA A 291 10.61 3.98 8.59
CA ALA A 291 9.63 4.04 9.68
C ALA A 291 8.25 3.42 9.34
N GLY A 292 8.24 2.23 8.72
CA GLY A 292 6.98 1.56 8.34
C GLY A 292 6.28 2.14 7.10
N ILE A 293 6.87 3.13 6.42
CA ILE A 293 6.33 3.68 5.18
C ILE A 293 7.24 3.27 4.01
N ALA A 294 6.65 2.61 3.01
CA ALA A 294 7.35 2.21 1.79
C ALA A 294 6.76 2.90 0.56
N VAL A 295 7.59 3.54 -0.25
CA VAL A 295 7.18 4.26 -1.46
C VAL A 295 7.81 3.58 -2.67
N HIS A 296 7.00 3.31 -3.68
CA HIS A 296 7.41 2.64 -4.91
C HIS A 296 6.95 3.44 -6.13
N ARG A 297 7.80 3.52 -7.14
CA ARG A 297 7.40 3.89 -8.50
C ARG A 297 6.81 2.67 -9.17
N VAL A 298 5.70 2.85 -9.88
CA VAL A 298 4.98 1.78 -10.55
C VAL A 298 4.71 2.22 -11.99
N GLU A 299 5.07 1.38 -12.94
CA GLU A 299 4.68 1.51 -14.35
C GLU A 299 3.71 0.39 -14.71
N SER A 300 2.61 0.74 -15.38
CA SER A 300 1.63 -0.22 -15.89
C SER A 300 0.89 0.37 -17.07
N GLY A 301 0.82 -0.38 -18.18
CA GLY A 301 0.09 0.04 -19.38
C GLY A 301 0.57 1.37 -20.01
N GLY A 302 1.85 1.74 -19.80
CA GLY A 302 2.41 3.02 -20.25
C GLY A 302 2.11 4.22 -19.33
N ALA A 303 1.41 3.99 -18.21
CA ALA A 303 1.18 5.01 -17.19
C ALA A 303 2.13 4.84 -15.99
N HIS A 304 2.43 5.96 -15.33
CA HIS A 304 3.36 6.04 -14.20
C HIS A 304 2.65 6.50 -12.92
N TYR A 305 2.91 5.78 -11.84
CA TYR A 305 2.29 5.99 -10.54
C TYR A 305 3.32 5.96 -9.41
N VAL A 306 2.92 6.48 -8.27
CA VAL A 306 3.61 6.30 -6.99
C VAL A 306 2.67 5.55 -6.05
N LEU A 307 3.12 4.38 -5.56
CA LEU A 307 2.44 3.62 -4.52
C LEU A 307 3.10 3.93 -3.17
N LYS A 308 2.35 4.48 -2.23
CA LYS A 308 2.75 4.64 -0.81
C LYS A 308 2.03 3.58 0.02
N VAL A 309 2.79 2.70 0.66
CA VAL A 309 2.29 1.65 1.56
C VAL A 309 2.61 2.06 3.00
N LEU A 310 1.60 1.93 3.87
CA LEU A 310 1.60 2.35 5.27
C LEU A 310 1.49 1.09 6.15
N GLU A 311 2.64 0.60 6.62
CA GLU A 311 2.71 -0.64 7.41
C GLU A 311 2.06 -0.43 8.79
N ASN A 312 2.41 0.67 9.47
CA ASN A 312 1.88 0.98 10.79
C ASN A 312 0.42 1.45 10.70
N PRO A 313 -0.47 0.98 11.60
CA PRO A 313 -1.85 1.43 11.65
C PRO A 313 -2.03 2.94 11.84
N GLU A 314 -1.18 3.57 12.66
CA GLU A 314 -1.24 5.01 12.94
C GLU A 314 -1.01 5.89 11.70
N ASP A 315 -0.22 5.43 10.73
CA ASP A 315 0.06 6.20 9.51
C ASP A 315 -1.11 6.14 8.51
N ARG A 316 -1.99 5.13 8.63
CA ARG A 316 -3.14 4.92 7.72
C ARG A 316 -4.16 6.04 7.78
N ARG A 317 -4.10 6.91 8.81
CA ARG A 317 -4.90 8.14 8.89
C ARG A 317 -4.68 9.06 7.68
N GLU A 318 -3.50 9.01 7.06
CA GLU A 318 -3.20 9.78 5.86
C GLU A 318 -4.22 9.51 4.73
N ILE A 319 -4.71 8.27 4.61
CA ILE A 319 -5.72 7.89 3.61
C ILE A 319 -7.02 8.66 3.85
N ALA A 320 -7.52 8.63 5.08
CA ALA A 320 -8.72 9.37 5.48
C ALA A 320 -8.52 10.89 5.34
N ASN A 321 -7.31 11.39 5.57
CA ASN A 321 -6.98 12.79 5.37
C ASN A 321 -7.06 13.19 3.89
N TYR A 322 -6.59 12.36 2.95
CA TYR A 322 -6.77 12.59 1.51
C TYR A 322 -8.25 12.64 1.12
N GLU A 323 -9.07 11.71 1.61
CA GLU A 323 -10.52 11.67 1.36
C GLU A 323 -11.22 12.92 1.88
N MET A 324 -10.93 13.33 3.13
CA MET A 324 -11.48 14.53 3.74
C MET A 324 -11.10 15.79 2.95
N LEU A 325 -9.81 15.95 2.60
CA LEU A 325 -9.32 17.10 1.85
C LEU A 325 -9.99 17.18 0.47
N ALA A 326 -10.17 16.04 -0.22
CA ALA A 326 -10.89 15.98 -1.49
C ALA A 326 -12.36 16.41 -1.34
N ALA A 327 -13.06 15.93 -0.31
CA ALA A 327 -14.45 16.31 -0.03
C ALA A 327 -14.60 17.81 0.29
N LEU A 328 -13.61 18.42 0.94
CA LEU A 328 -13.56 19.87 1.22
C LEU A 328 -13.14 20.70 0.00
N GLY A 329 -12.75 20.05 -1.10
CA GLY A 329 -12.23 20.69 -2.31
C GLY A 329 -10.85 21.33 -2.10
N ILE A 330 -10.07 20.87 -1.14
CA ILE A 330 -8.68 21.31 -0.97
C ILE A 330 -7.82 20.68 -2.07
N PRO A 331 -7.01 21.46 -2.81
CA PRO A 331 -6.15 20.90 -3.85
C PRO A 331 -5.14 19.91 -3.28
N THR A 332 -5.15 18.69 -3.77
CA THR A 332 -4.18 17.63 -3.47
C THR A 332 -3.83 16.91 -4.77
N LEU A 333 -2.77 16.08 -4.75
CA LEU A 333 -2.66 15.09 -5.81
C LEU A 333 -3.88 14.16 -5.75
N PRO A 334 -4.52 13.88 -6.89
CA PRO A 334 -5.69 13.01 -6.89
C PRO A 334 -5.30 11.62 -6.40
N MET A 335 -5.99 11.15 -5.37
CA MET A 335 -5.87 9.77 -4.90
C MET A 335 -6.55 8.86 -5.94
N LEU A 336 -5.74 8.27 -6.83
CA LEU A 336 -6.26 7.50 -7.97
C LEU A 336 -6.98 6.24 -7.49
N LYS A 337 -6.36 5.52 -6.56
CA LYS A 337 -6.88 4.33 -5.89
C LYS A 337 -6.26 4.23 -4.50
N HIS A 338 -6.92 3.51 -3.60
CA HIS A 338 -6.40 3.22 -2.28
C HIS A 338 -6.93 1.87 -1.78
N THR A 339 -6.31 1.37 -0.74
CA THR A 339 -6.78 0.24 0.07
C THR A 339 -6.83 0.70 1.53
N ALA A 340 -7.00 -0.23 2.48
CA ALA A 340 -6.90 0.08 3.90
C ALA A 340 -5.48 0.50 4.35
N CYS A 341 -4.42 0.22 3.58
CA CYS A 341 -3.04 0.50 3.99
C CYS A 341 -2.13 1.03 2.87
N ALA A 342 -2.69 1.43 1.73
CA ALA A 342 -1.88 1.99 0.64
C ALA A 342 -2.64 3.01 -0.20
N LEU A 343 -1.88 3.94 -0.77
CA LEU A 343 -2.32 5.01 -1.67
C LEU A 343 -1.62 4.86 -3.01
N LEU A 344 -2.35 5.01 -4.11
CA LEU A 344 -1.81 5.13 -5.45
C LEU A 344 -2.04 6.55 -5.97
N LEU A 345 -0.94 7.25 -6.21
CA LEU A 345 -0.91 8.64 -6.64
C LEU A 345 -0.29 8.75 -8.05
N PRO A 346 -0.53 9.83 -8.79
CA PRO A 346 0.20 10.12 -10.02
C PRO A 346 1.69 10.26 -9.74
N ASP A 347 2.55 9.77 -10.65
CA ASP A 347 3.97 10.08 -10.59
C ASP A 347 4.24 11.49 -11.12
N VAL A 348 4.44 12.43 -10.20
CA VAL A 348 4.68 13.85 -10.51
C VAL A 348 5.95 14.04 -11.35
N GLU A 349 6.96 13.19 -11.24
CA GLU A 349 8.17 13.32 -12.06
C GLU A 349 7.92 13.05 -13.55
N HIS A 350 6.86 12.29 -13.87
CA HIS A 350 6.41 12.03 -15.24
C HIS A 350 5.24 12.93 -15.67
N SER A 351 4.81 13.87 -14.83
CA SER A 351 3.72 14.80 -15.15
C SER A 351 4.16 15.86 -16.16
N SER A 352 3.25 16.24 -17.08
CA SER A 352 3.43 17.40 -17.95
C SER A 352 3.15 18.72 -17.24
N GLU A 353 2.31 18.71 -16.21
CA GLU A 353 1.76 19.91 -15.55
C GLU A 353 2.49 20.28 -14.26
N TYR A 354 2.91 19.27 -13.49
CA TYR A 354 3.48 19.45 -12.16
C TYR A 354 4.93 18.95 -12.07
N ARG A 355 5.63 19.41 -11.05
CA ARG A 355 6.93 18.89 -10.60
C ARG A 355 6.97 18.82 -9.08
N LEU A 356 7.85 18.00 -8.54
CA LEU A 356 8.18 18.07 -7.11
C LEU A 356 8.84 19.41 -6.80
N GLY A 357 8.64 19.89 -5.59
CA GLY A 357 9.31 21.07 -5.06
C GLY A 357 10.81 20.86 -4.95
N CYS A 358 11.54 21.96 -4.98
CA CYS A 358 12.97 22.00 -4.71
C CYS A 358 13.29 23.14 -3.74
N GLU A 359 14.49 23.13 -3.16
CA GLU A 359 14.91 24.15 -2.20
C GLU A 359 14.83 25.58 -2.76
N ALA A 360 15.08 25.77 -4.05
CA ALA A 360 14.98 27.08 -4.71
C ALA A 360 13.56 27.68 -4.66
N ASP A 361 12.52 26.84 -4.54
CA ASP A 361 11.13 27.29 -4.41
C ASP A 361 10.88 28.08 -3.12
N LEU A 362 11.67 27.83 -2.06
CA LEU A 362 11.59 28.58 -0.81
C LEU A 362 12.02 30.05 -0.96
N SER A 363 12.70 30.38 -2.07
CA SER A 363 13.10 31.73 -2.40
C SER A 363 12.30 32.35 -3.54
N ASP A 364 11.29 31.66 -4.09
CA ASP A 364 10.51 32.12 -5.23
C ASP A 364 9.19 32.80 -4.78
N PRO A 365 9.02 34.11 -5.00
CA PRO A 365 7.81 34.83 -4.59
C PRO A 365 6.51 34.32 -5.25
N LYS A 366 6.57 33.79 -6.48
CA LYS A 366 5.38 33.23 -7.15
C LYS A 366 4.96 31.92 -6.50
N VAL A 367 5.94 31.07 -6.18
CA VAL A 367 5.64 29.79 -5.49
C VAL A 367 5.13 30.07 -4.09
N ALA A 368 5.71 31.02 -3.36
CA ALA A 368 5.21 31.45 -2.05
C ALA A 368 3.77 31.99 -2.11
N THR A 369 3.42 32.75 -3.16
CA THR A 369 2.04 33.18 -3.43
C THR A 369 1.10 31.99 -3.68
N ALA A 370 1.55 30.98 -4.43
CA ALA A 370 0.76 29.77 -4.67
C ALA A 370 0.54 28.95 -3.39
N ILE A 371 1.57 28.83 -2.53
CA ILE A 371 1.49 28.19 -1.21
C ILE A 371 0.50 28.94 -0.32
N ALA A 372 0.54 30.27 -0.28
CA ALA A 372 -0.40 31.10 0.48
C ALA A 372 -1.86 30.86 0.08
N LYS A 373 -2.13 30.77 -1.24
CA LYS A 373 -3.48 30.45 -1.75
C LYS A 373 -3.98 29.09 -1.27
N TRP A 374 -3.09 28.09 -1.24
CA TRP A 374 -3.41 26.76 -0.74
C TRP A 374 -3.77 26.79 0.75
N TYR A 375 -2.93 27.41 1.58
CA TYR A 375 -3.16 27.53 3.02
C TYR A 375 -4.41 28.34 3.36
N ARG A 376 -4.67 29.46 2.66
CA ARG A 376 -5.91 30.24 2.86
C ARG A 376 -7.15 29.37 2.60
N LYS A 377 -7.10 28.51 1.59
CA LYS A 377 -8.19 27.58 1.29
C LYS A 377 -8.31 26.48 2.35
N LEU A 378 -7.20 25.87 2.77
CA LEU A 378 -7.18 24.88 3.86
C LEU A 378 -7.79 25.46 5.12
N HIS A 379 -7.33 26.64 5.54
CA HIS A 379 -7.75 27.26 6.78
C HIS A 379 -9.21 27.74 6.72
N GLY A 380 -9.62 28.36 5.61
CA GLY A 380 -11.00 28.80 5.42
C GLY A 380 -12.00 27.65 5.47
N LYS A 381 -11.71 26.55 4.75
CA LYS A 381 -12.56 25.35 4.77
C LYS A 381 -12.47 24.59 6.08
N GLY A 382 -11.30 24.56 6.70
CA GLY A 382 -11.06 23.89 7.98
C GLY A 382 -11.85 24.52 9.12
N ARG A 383 -11.92 25.85 9.22
CA ARG A 383 -12.80 26.54 10.18
C ARG A 383 -14.26 26.16 10.01
N ALA A 384 -14.75 26.15 8.77
CA ALA A 384 -16.13 25.75 8.47
C ALA A 384 -16.40 24.28 8.86
N TYR A 385 -15.46 23.38 8.54
CA TYR A 385 -15.54 21.96 8.86
C TYR A 385 -15.57 21.71 10.39
N LEU A 386 -14.67 22.33 11.15
CA LEU A 386 -14.63 22.17 12.61
C LEU A 386 -15.82 22.84 13.30
N GLY A 387 -16.31 23.98 12.78
CA GLY A 387 -17.50 24.64 13.30
C GLY A 387 -18.79 23.85 13.08
N GLN A 388 -18.91 23.12 11.97
CA GLN A 388 -20.07 22.26 11.66
C GLN A 388 -20.05 20.93 12.40
N ASN A 389 -18.88 20.33 12.66
CA ASN A 389 -18.79 19.06 13.41
C ASN A 389 -19.09 19.18 14.91
N GLY A 390 -19.26 20.41 15.44
CA GLY A 390 -19.89 20.64 16.75
C GLY A 390 -21.43 20.58 16.72
N LEU A 391 -22.04 20.66 15.52
CA LEU A 391 -23.49 20.68 15.26
C LEU A 391 -23.83 19.70 14.14
N ALA A 392 -23.87 18.41 14.46
CA ALA A 392 -24.34 17.30 13.61
C ALA A 392 -23.63 17.13 12.26
N ALA A 393 -22.88 16.03 12.13
CA ALA A 393 -22.29 15.57 10.89
C ALA A 393 -23.27 15.68 9.72
N SER A 394 -22.90 16.46 8.70
CA SER A 394 -23.59 16.43 7.42
C SER A 394 -23.48 15.01 6.85
N PRO A 395 -24.57 14.37 6.39
CA PRO A 395 -24.56 12.98 5.94
C PRO A 395 -23.67 12.71 4.71
N GLU A 396 -23.12 13.76 4.09
CA GLU A 396 -22.22 13.70 2.94
C GLU A 396 -20.73 13.69 3.31
N LEU A 397 -20.36 13.92 4.58
CA LEU A 397 -18.96 13.90 5.03
C LEU A 397 -18.64 12.53 5.66
N PRO A 398 -17.49 11.91 5.32
CA PRO A 398 -17.04 10.69 5.99
C PRO A 398 -16.86 10.97 7.50
N ALA A 399 -16.96 9.92 8.32
CA ALA A 399 -16.71 10.02 9.75
C ALA A 399 -15.36 10.73 9.98
N SER A 400 -15.36 11.79 10.80
CA SER A 400 -14.17 12.62 10.98
C SER A 400 -12.99 11.75 11.39
N PRO A 401 -11.84 11.78 10.68
CA PRO A 401 -10.64 11.13 11.17
C PRO A 401 -10.27 11.70 12.53
N GLU A 402 -9.57 10.91 13.35
CA GLU A 402 -8.93 11.42 14.55
C GLU A 402 -7.81 12.37 14.12
N LEU A 403 -8.14 13.66 14.04
CA LEU A 403 -7.23 14.70 13.59
C LEU A 403 -6.11 14.86 14.61
N TYR A 404 -4.89 14.92 14.10
CA TYR A 404 -3.71 15.24 14.90
C TYR A 404 -3.88 16.60 15.61
N ASP A 405 -3.41 16.70 16.84
CA ASP A 405 -3.40 17.95 17.61
C ASP A 405 -2.08 18.01 18.39
N GLU A 406 -1.20 18.92 17.99
CA GLU A 406 0.10 19.10 18.65
C GLU A 406 -0.04 19.35 20.16
N THR A 407 -1.12 19.99 20.57
CA THR A 407 -1.35 20.35 21.98
C THR A 407 -1.74 19.16 22.85
N ASP A 408 -2.09 18.01 22.27
CA ASP A 408 -2.31 16.77 23.01
C ASP A 408 -1.00 16.21 23.59
N LYS A 409 0.16 16.63 23.07
CA LYS A 409 1.47 16.34 23.67
C LYS A 409 1.70 17.07 25.00
N ILE A 410 0.93 18.12 25.30
CA ILE A 410 1.06 18.90 26.53
C ILE A 410 0.30 18.20 27.68
N THR A 411 0.96 17.20 28.26
CA THR A 411 0.51 16.46 29.45
C THR A 411 1.55 16.56 30.55
N LEU A 412 1.14 16.55 31.82
CA LEU A 412 2.09 16.61 32.95
C LEU A 412 3.15 15.49 32.87
N SER A 413 2.78 14.30 32.40
CA SER A 413 3.71 13.18 32.21
C SER A 413 4.78 13.47 31.15
N ASN A 414 4.39 14.06 30.01
CA ASN A 414 5.35 14.43 28.97
C ASN A 414 6.26 15.57 29.44
N LEU A 415 5.73 16.52 30.21
CA LEU A 415 6.53 17.61 30.80
C LEU A 415 7.54 17.07 31.82
N ASP A 416 7.17 16.08 32.62
CA ASP A 416 8.11 15.37 33.51
C ASP A 416 9.22 14.65 32.75
N MET A 417 8.86 14.05 31.61
CA MET A 417 9.85 13.43 30.73
C MET A 417 10.83 14.47 30.18
N VAL A 418 10.34 15.62 29.71
CA VAL A 418 11.19 16.72 29.23
C VAL A 418 12.12 17.19 30.33
N ALA A 419 11.59 17.56 31.50
CA ALA A 419 12.37 18.05 32.64
C ALA A 419 13.51 17.08 33.04
N ARG A 420 13.26 15.77 32.97
CA ARG A 420 14.26 14.74 33.26
C ARG A 420 15.29 14.58 32.15
N ILE A 421 14.87 14.54 30.88
CA ILE A 421 15.78 14.30 29.74
C ILE A 421 16.68 15.50 29.48
N THR A 422 16.16 16.72 29.68
CA THR A 422 16.93 17.96 29.48
C THR A 422 17.69 18.40 30.73
N ASP A 423 17.66 17.63 31.82
CA ASP A 423 18.30 17.95 33.12
C ASP A 423 17.87 19.32 33.68
N THR A 424 16.57 19.62 33.60
CA THR A 424 15.97 20.87 34.08
C THR A 424 14.88 20.68 35.16
N PRO A 425 15.00 19.74 36.13
CA PRO A 425 13.91 19.43 37.06
C PRO A 425 13.49 20.61 37.95
N ASP A 426 14.43 21.51 38.27
CA ASP A 426 14.22 22.66 39.14
C ASP A 426 13.82 23.94 38.38
N ASN A 427 13.60 23.87 37.06
CA ASN A 427 13.19 25.02 36.28
C ASN A 427 11.81 25.54 36.72
N ALA A 428 11.71 26.84 36.97
CA ALA A 428 10.51 27.48 37.48
C ALA A 428 9.28 27.29 36.56
N LEU A 429 9.48 27.08 35.26
CA LEU A 429 8.43 26.79 34.29
C LEU A 429 7.54 25.63 34.72
N TRP A 430 8.13 24.53 35.21
CA TRP A 430 7.37 23.31 35.52
C TRP A 430 6.39 23.53 36.67
N SER A 431 6.83 24.23 37.71
CA SER A 431 5.97 24.59 38.84
C SER A 431 4.85 25.56 38.42
N ALA A 432 5.16 26.53 37.54
CA ALA A 432 4.19 27.48 37.01
C ALA A 432 3.11 26.78 36.16
N ILE A 433 3.52 25.86 35.26
CA ILE A 433 2.57 25.07 34.46
C ILE A 433 1.68 24.22 35.36
N ARG A 434 2.25 23.50 36.33
CA ARG A 434 1.48 22.64 37.24
C ARG A 434 0.44 23.41 38.04
N ALA A 435 0.79 24.59 38.54
CA ALA A 435 -0.12 25.42 39.31
C ALA A 435 -1.31 25.94 38.49
N ARG A 436 -1.15 26.04 37.16
CA ARG A 436 -2.14 26.64 36.25
C ARG A 436 -2.54 25.71 35.10
N PHE A 437 -2.36 24.40 35.27
CA PHE A 437 -2.49 23.45 34.16
C PHE A 437 -3.90 23.45 33.57
N ASP A 438 -4.94 23.46 34.41
CA ASP A 438 -6.33 23.49 33.96
C ASP A 438 -6.67 24.81 33.23
N GLU A 439 -6.14 25.94 33.70
CA GLU A 439 -6.28 27.24 33.05
C GLU A 439 -5.63 27.24 31.67
N ILE A 440 -4.43 26.67 31.55
CA ILE A 440 -3.72 26.50 30.28
C ILE A 440 -4.55 25.63 29.33
N ARG A 441 -5.04 24.46 29.79
CA ARG A 441 -5.87 23.58 28.96
C ARG A 441 -7.17 24.25 28.51
N HIS A 442 -7.79 25.05 29.36
CA HIS A 442 -8.99 25.81 29.00
C HIS A 442 -8.68 26.87 27.93
N LYS A 443 -7.61 27.66 28.11
CA LYS A 443 -7.19 28.64 27.10
C LYS A 443 -6.80 28.01 25.77
N ILE A 444 -6.13 26.85 25.77
CA ILE A 444 -5.85 26.08 24.53
C ILE A 444 -7.16 25.75 23.80
N ALA A 445 -8.19 25.31 24.54
CA ALA A 445 -9.47 24.93 23.97
C ALA A 445 -10.25 26.12 23.39
N ASP A 446 -10.07 27.32 23.93
CA ASP A 446 -10.71 28.56 23.48
C ASP A 446 -10.01 29.22 22.27
N LEU A 447 -8.81 28.77 21.90
CA LEU A 447 -8.11 29.30 20.73
C LEU A 447 -8.90 29.00 19.44
N PRO A 448 -8.91 29.91 18.45
CA PRO A 448 -9.46 29.63 17.13
C PRO A 448 -8.82 28.38 16.52
N ARG A 449 -9.64 27.43 16.07
CA ARG A 449 -9.18 26.17 15.47
C ARG A 449 -9.54 26.09 14.00
N THR A 450 -8.60 25.58 13.21
CA THR A 450 -8.78 25.20 11.82
C THR A 450 -8.05 23.90 11.53
N LEU A 451 -8.26 23.32 10.35
CA LEU A 451 -7.34 22.31 9.82
C LEU A 451 -5.97 22.94 9.60
N THR A 452 -4.91 22.24 10.00
CA THR A 452 -3.51 22.65 9.85
C THR A 452 -2.68 21.52 9.23
N TYR A 453 -1.66 21.87 8.45
CA TYR A 453 -0.80 20.92 7.75
C TYR A 453 0.33 20.38 8.62
N ASN A 454 0.95 21.22 9.46
CA ASN A 454 1.94 20.88 10.49
C ASN A 454 3.31 20.32 10.01
N ASP A 455 3.49 19.93 8.75
CA ASP A 455 4.75 19.34 8.24
C ASP A 455 5.33 20.09 7.02
N PHE A 456 5.35 21.42 7.08
CA PHE A 456 5.82 22.23 5.95
C PHE A 456 7.33 22.06 5.71
N TYR A 457 7.65 21.46 4.55
CA TYR A 457 8.99 21.52 3.96
C TYR A 457 8.91 21.33 2.44
N TRP A 458 9.89 21.82 1.69
CA TRP A 458 9.86 21.81 0.22
C TRP A 458 9.82 20.39 -0.37
N THR A 459 10.28 19.37 0.36
CA THR A 459 10.22 17.97 -0.08
C THR A 459 8.78 17.42 -0.15
N ASN A 460 7.85 18.03 0.56
CA ASN A 460 6.43 17.68 0.54
C ASN A 460 5.64 18.56 -0.46
N LEU A 461 6.31 19.45 -1.18
CA LEU A 461 5.67 20.39 -2.09
C LEU A 461 5.53 19.79 -3.49
N VAL A 462 4.39 20.06 -4.14
CA VAL A 462 4.18 19.89 -5.57
C VAL A 462 3.84 21.24 -6.17
N VAL A 463 4.54 21.62 -7.24
CA VAL A 463 4.43 22.93 -7.87
C VAL A 463 4.07 22.73 -9.34
N ALA A 464 3.11 23.51 -9.85
CA ALA A 464 2.86 23.58 -11.28
C ALA A 464 4.13 24.08 -12.00
N LYS A 465 4.46 23.55 -13.19
CA LYS A 465 5.68 23.94 -13.90
C LYS A 465 5.71 25.41 -14.31
N ASP A 466 4.53 26.01 -14.46
CA ASP A 466 4.34 27.46 -14.70
C ASP A 466 4.28 28.29 -13.40
N GLN A 467 4.42 27.64 -12.24
CA GLN A 467 4.36 28.19 -10.88
C GLN A 467 3.00 28.81 -10.51
N SER A 468 1.95 28.51 -11.26
CA SER A 468 0.62 29.10 -11.06
C SER A 468 -0.13 28.54 -9.84
N SER A 469 0.24 27.34 -9.39
CA SER A 469 -0.36 26.66 -8.25
C SER A 469 0.64 25.75 -7.51
N ALA A 470 0.34 25.49 -6.24
CA ALA A 470 1.10 24.59 -5.38
C ALA A 470 0.15 23.79 -4.50
N MET A 471 0.58 22.60 -4.07
CA MET A 471 -0.13 21.72 -3.16
C MET A 471 0.86 20.91 -2.32
N MET A 472 0.37 20.34 -1.22
CA MET A 472 1.19 19.53 -0.31
C MET A 472 0.98 18.03 -0.51
N LEU A 473 1.94 17.24 -0.03
CA LEU A 473 1.91 15.79 0.11
C LEU A 473 2.04 15.41 1.59
N ASP A 474 2.02 14.11 1.89
CA ASP A 474 2.31 13.58 3.23
C ASP A 474 1.39 14.13 4.33
N PHE A 475 0.09 13.87 4.22
CA PHE A 475 -0.92 14.38 5.15
C PHE A 475 -1.01 13.56 6.45
N ASN A 476 0.04 12.84 6.87
CA ASN A 476 0.00 12.05 8.10
C ASN A 476 -0.15 12.95 9.35
N LEU A 477 0.44 14.14 9.32
CA LEU A 477 0.33 15.14 10.39
C LEU A 477 -0.76 16.19 10.15
N LEU A 478 -1.63 16.00 9.15
CA LEU A 478 -2.79 16.87 8.97
C LEU A 478 -3.67 16.79 10.22
N GLY A 479 -3.97 17.96 10.79
CA GLY A 479 -4.53 18.05 12.12
C GLY A 479 -5.48 19.22 12.29
N LYS A 480 -5.78 19.51 13.55
CA LYS A 480 -6.48 20.70 14.01
C LYS A 480 -5.50 21.56 14.82
N GLY A 481 -5.50 22.87 14.58
CA GLY A 481 -4.56 23.79 15.22
C GLY A 481 -4.90 25.24 14.97
N SER A 482 -3.98 26.14 15.31
CA SER A 482 -4.06 27.55 14.93
C SER A 482 -3.48 27.75 13.52
N ALA A 483 -4.15 28.58 12.72
CA ALA A 483 -3.66 28.99 11.42
C ALA A 483 -2.30 29.72 11.51
N TYR A 484 -2.00 30.34 12.65
CA TYR A 484 -0.74 31.04 12.87
C TYR A 484 0.45 30.10 12.93
N GLY A 485 0.30 28.92 13.56
CA GLY A 485 1.38 27.93 13.66
C GLY A 485 1.90 27.51 12.29
N ASP A 486 0.99 27.19 11.37
CA ASP A 486 1.33 26.88 9.97
C ASP A 486 1.98 28.08 9.27
N GLN A 487 1.44 29.29 9.43
CA GLN A 487 2.03 30.51 8.83
C GLN A 487 3.48 30.71 9.32
N ARG A 488 3.71 30.60 10.63
CA ARG A 488 5.05 30.73 11.23
C ARG A 488 6.00 29.68 10.65
N ASN A 489 5.59 28.42 10.56
CA ASN A 489 6.41 27.33 10.03
C ASN A 489 6.75 27.53 8.54
N VAL A 490 5.81 28.05 7.75
CA VAL A 490 6.07 28.39 6.34
C VAL A 490 7.07 29.55 6.25
N ILE A 491 6.77 30.67 6.94
CA ILE A 491 7.56 31.89 6.85
C ILE A 491 9.00 31.68 7.34
N SER A 492 9.21 30.88 8.38
CA SER A 492 10.56 30.58 8.90
C SER A 492 11.43 29.83 7.89
N SER A 493 10.82 29.16 6.91
CA SER A 493 11.50 28.41 5.86
C SER A 493 11.71 29.23 4.57
N LEU A 494 11.01 30.35 4.40
CA LEU A 494 11.07 31.17 3.18
C LEU A 494 12.17 32.24 3.26
N SER A 495 12.67 32.67 2.09
CA SER A 495 13.46 33.90 2.01
C SER A 495 12.59 35.12 2.38
N ALA A 496 13.21 36.24 2.75
CA ALA A 496 12.47 37.45 3.14
C ALA A 496 11.50 37.93 2.03
N GLU A 497 11.93 37.92 0.76
CA GLU A 497 11.10 38.34 -0.37
C GLU A 497 9.92 37.38 -0.61
N ALA A 498 10.16 36.07 -0.48
CA ALA A 498 9.14 35.05 -0.61
C ALA A 498 8.13 35.11 0.55
N ALA A 499 8.59 35.32 1.78
CA ALA A 499 7.76 35.50 2.96
C ALA A 499 6.83 36.73 2.81
N ASP A 500 7.35 37.86 2.32
CA ASP A 500 6.55 39.06 2.04
C ASP A 500 5.48 38.80 0.95
N ALA A 501 5.79 37.98 -0.05
CA ALA A 501 4.81 37.58 -1.06
C ALA A 501 3.73 36.64 -0.48
N PHE A 502 4.14 35.66 0.34
CA PHE A 502 3.23 34.77 1.06
C PHE A 502 2.24 35.57 1.93
N LEU A 503 2.76 36.46 2.79
CA LEU A 503 1.94 37.27 3.70
C LEU A 503 0.96 38.18 2.96
N ARG A 504 1.39 38.80 1.86
CA ARG A 504 0.51 39.66 1.04
C ARG A 504 -0.66 38.89 0.42
N GLU A 505 -0.42 37.67 -0.06
CA GLU A 505 -1.49 36.85 -0.66
C GLU A 505 -2.36 36.17 0.41
N TYR A 506 -1.76 35.69 1.49
CA TYR A 506 -2.51 35.10 2.60
C TYR A 506 -3.45 36.14 3.22
N GLY A 507 -2.97 37.38 3.38
CA GLY A 507 -3.76 38.58 3.64
C GLY A 507 -3.86 39.01 5.11
N VAL A 508 -4.50 40.17 5.30
CA VAL A 508 -4.91 40.76 6.59
C VAL A 508 -6.45 40.74 6.63
N GLY A 509 -7.07 40.12 7.64
CA GLY A 509 -8.53 39.87 7.70
C GLY A 509 -8.93 38.90 8.83
N GLU A 510 -10.09 38.23 8.77
CA GLU A 510 -10.51 37.19 9.76
C GLU A 510 -9.48 36.05 9.94
N ASP A 511 -8.56 35.92 8.99
CA ASP A 511 -7.53 34.88 8.93
C ASP A 511 -6.16 35.34 9.48
N SER A 512 -6.01 36.64 9.80
CA SER A 512 -4.78 37.14 10.41
C SER A 512 -4.73 36.72 11.87
N ALA A 513 -3.60 36.17 12.29
CA ALA A 513 -3.39 35.69 13.64
C ALA A 513 -3.66 36.78 14.68
N SER A 514 -4.56 36.48 15.61
CA SER A 514 -4.79 37.35 16.76
C SER A 514 -3.53 37.46 17.63
N GLU A 515 -3.38 38.58 18.36
CA GLU A 515 -2.30 38.71 19.34
C GLU A 515 -2.32 37.59 20.40
N GLU A 516 -3.51 37.06 20.66
CA GLU A 516 -3.72 35.91 21.54
C GLU A 516 -3.13 34.62 20.95
N GLU A 517 -3.36 34.31 19.67
CA GLU A 517 -2.76 33.15 19.00
C GLU A 517 -1.24 33.24 18.95
N LYS A 518 -0.70 34.44 18.70
CA LYS A 518 0.76 34.67 18.71
C LYS A 518 1.36 34.45 20.09
N ALA A 519 0.71 34.96 21.13
CA ALA A 519 1.13 34.76 22.51
C ALA A 519 1.06 33.29 22.94
N ALA A 520 0.00 32.58 22.52
CA ALA A 520 -0.15 31.15 22.75
C ALA A 520 0.94 30.34 22.06
N ASP A 521 1.17 30.57 20.76
CA ASP A 521 2.17 29.84 19.98
C ASP A 521 3.60 30.04 20.50
N ALA A 522 3.94 31.27 20.97
CA ALA A 522 5.23 31.54 21.61
C ALA A 522 5.49 30.71 22.86
N PHE A 523 4.44 30.27 23.57
CA PHE A 523 4.54 29.34 24.68
C PHE A 523 4.46 27.88 24.22
N LEU A 524 3.48 27.54 23.38
CA LEU A 524 3.15 26.16 23.02
C LEU A 524 4.19 25.52 22.08
N SER A 525 4.67 26.25 21.07
CA SER A 525 5.55 25.70 20.04
C SER A 525 6.89 25.18 20.61
N PRO A 526 7.64 25.95 21.42
CA PRO A 526 8.87 25.44 22.03
C PRO A 526 8.64 24.21 22.93
N LEU A 527 7.50 24.17 23.63
CA LEU A 527 7.12 23.06 24.48
C LEU A 527 6.81 21.79 23.71
N VAL A 528 6.02 21.87 22.63
CA VAL A 528 5.74 20.74 21.73
C VAL A 528 7.04 20.24 21.08
N THR A 529 7.90 21.17 20.67
CA THR A 529 9.23 20.89 20.09
C THR A 529 10.07 20.06 21.06
N LEU A 530 10.17 20.50 22.33
CA LEU A 530 10.90 19.79 23.38
C LEU A 530 10.32 18.40 23.68
N VAL A 531 9.00 18.26 23.77
CA VAL A 531 8.37 16.94 23.99
C VAL A 531 8.72 15.99 22.85
N THR A 532 8.61 16.45 21.59
CA THR A 532 8.89 15.65 20.40
C THR A 532 10.38 15.28 20.31
N ALA A 533 11.26 16.20 20.68
CA ALA A 533 12.70 15.97 20.77
C ALA A 533 13.06 14.89 21.81
N CYS A 534 12.38 14.91 22.96
CA CYS A 534 12.58 13.96 24.04
C CYS A 534 12.00 12.55 23.78
N GLU A 535 11.05 12.41 22.85
CA GLU A 535 10.54 11.10 22.39
C GLU A 535 11.55 10.38 21.46
N SER A 536 12.52 11.11 20.91
CA SER A 536 13.54 10.56 20.01
C SER A 536 14.61 9.76 20.77
N GLN A 537 15.24 8.78 20.10
CA GLN A 537 16.33 7.98 20.69
C GLN A 537 17.54 8.82 21.15
N SER A 538 17.76 9.96 20.49
CA SER A 538 18.77 10.96 20.82
C SER A 538 18.17 12.35 20.67
N PHE A 539 18.52 13.28 21.56
CA PHE A 539 18.04 14.66 21.49
C PHE A 539 18.54 15.33 20.19
N PRO A 540 17.64 15.76 19.30
CA PRO A 540 18.02 16.25 17.98
C PRO A 540 18.43 17.74 17.99
N GLY A 541 19.38 18.10 17.12
CA GLY A 541 19.90 19.47 17.04
C GLY A 541 18.86 20.54 16.67
N TRP A 542 17.78 20.19 15.98
CA TRP A 542 16.70 21.14 15.66
C TRP A 542 15.94 21.64 16.89
N ALA A 543 16.06 20.97 18.05
CA ALA A 543 15.40 21.35 19.29
C ALA A 543 16.30 22.18 20.23
N GLU A 544 17.56 22.41 19.88
CA GLU A 544 18.53 23.14 20.73
C GLU A 544 18.06 24.56 21.04
N GLN A 545 17.46 25.25 20.07
CA GLN A 545 16.93 26.60 20.28
C GLN A 545 15.83 26.62 21.35
N SER A 546 14.89 25.68 21.32
CA SER A 546 13.83 25.59 22.34
C SER A 546 14.37 25.16 23.70
N LEU A 547 15.48 24.41 23.75
CA LEU A 547 16.18 24.10 24.99
C LEU A 547 16.83 25.35 25.58
N MET A 548 17.49 26.18 24.77
CA MET A 548 18.04 27.47 25.21
C MET A 548 16.93 28.38 25.74
N GLU A 549 15.79 28.48 25.04
CA GLU A 549 14.63 29.27 25.48
C GLU A 549 14.05 28.78 26.81
N LEU A 550 14.11 27.47 27.08
CA LEU A 550 13.72 26.89 28.37
C LEU A 550 14.70 27.30 29.48
N GLU A 551 16.00 27.16 29.24
CA GLU A 551 17.07 27.44 30.21
C GLU A 551 17.16 28.93 30.56
N GLU A 552 16.96 29.81 29.57
CA GLU A 552 16.98 31.26 29.73
C GLU A 552 15.68 31.83 30.32
N GLY A 553 14.64 30.99 30.48
CA GLY A 553 13.35 31.39 31.06
C GLY A 553 12.39 32.07 30.08
N ALA A 554 12.72 32.15 28.79
CA ALA A 554 11.90 32.77 27.75
C ALA A 554 10.53 32.08 27.59
N ILE A 555 10.46 30.76 27.77
CA ILE A 555 9.18 30.01 27.72
C ILE A 555 8.27 30.42 28.90
N LEU A 556 8.83 30.61 30.10
CA LEU A 556 8.06 31.05 31.27
C LEU A 556 7.56 32.49 31.11
N GLU A 557 8.36 33.39 30.55
CA GLU A 557 7.90 34.74 30.21
C GLU A 557 6.75 34.72 29.21
N SER A 558 6.83 33.86 28.19
CA SER A 558 5.77 33.68 27.19
C SER A 558 4.49 33.12 27.82
N LEU A 559 4.60 32.13 28.72
CA LEU A 559 3.47 31.64 29.51
C LEU A 559 2.79 32.75 30.29
N ASN A 560 3.56 33.52 31.07
CA ASN A 560 3.00 34.59 31.90
C ASN A 560 2.32 35.66 31.03
N ARG A 561 2.97 36.09 29.95
CA ARG A 561 2.41 37.06 29.00
C ARG A 561 1.07 36.59 28.41
N TRP A 562 1.00 35.32 28.02
CA TRP A 562 -0.21 34.75 27.43
C TRP A 562 -1.34 34.57 28.45
N LEU A 563 -1.02 34.22 29.69
CA LEU A 563 -2.05 34.10 30.72
C LEU A 563 -2.54 35.47 31.20
N ASP A 564 -1.67 36.48 31.24
CA ASP A 564 -1.99 37.83 31.69
C ASP A 564 -2.74 38.67 30.63
N SER A 565 -2.60 38.37 29.33
CA SER A 565 -3.36 39.04 28.25
C SER A 565 -4.89 38.91 28.42
N SER A 566 -5.35 37.87 29.11
CA SER A 566 -6.75 37.56 29.40
C SER A 566 -7.36 38.39 30.54
N ARG A 567 -6.55 39.05 31.37
CA ARG A 567 -7.05 39.91 32.45
C ARG A 567 -7.40 41.28 31.89
N ARG A 568 -8.60 41.42 31.32
CA ARG A 568 -9.16 42.77 31.07
C ARG A 568 -9.21 43.52 32.41
N PRO A 569 -8.79 44.80 32.49
CA PRO A 569 -9.04 45.60 33.67
C PRO A 569 -10.56 45.72 33.85
N SER A 570 -11.03 45.36 35.04
CA SER A 570 -12.42 45.49 35.51
C SER A 570 -12.92 46.92 35.49
#